data_AF-A0A6M7WQD4-F1
#
_entry.id   AF-A0A6M7WQD4-F1
#
_cell.length_a   1.000
_cell.length_b   1.000
_cell.length_c   1.000
_cell.angle_alpha   90.00
_cell.angle_beta   90.00
_cell.angle_gamma   90.00
#
_symmetry.space_group_name_H-M   'P 1'
#
loop_
_entity.id
_entity.type
_entity.pdbx_description
1 polymer ?
#
loop_
_entity_poly.entity_id
_entity_poly.type
_entity_poly.pdbx_seq_one_letter_code
_entity_poly.pdbx_strand_id
1 'polypeptide(L)'
;MQQVNDGNDDAELNYRLGEELIERWRRGSDLEFLVDLLRSEKSGERLLGAYYLGEVGGIDGLKGPAIELADDVLSSCRRAFVDYVRSSGCYDGTIADGLAKCLLDIDLYVRVTTMKWAIATSDEIFEQFSLLVESGDGGRKPRFPNPLSNDFWNRSTLKRATRGLDIIRRLRAGQKIKEIREDFLEEDSFVLDNFLFWETRRERDLEWRKTKAGH
;
A
#
# COMPACT_ATOMS: atom_id res chain seq x y z
N MET A 1 3.18 -48.35 26.48
CA MET A 1 2.68 -47.52 25.38
C MET A 1 2.98 -46.08 25.74
N GLN A 2 4.03 -45.53 25.15
CA GLN A 2 4.40 -44.13 25.33
C GLN A 2 3.59 -43.36 24.30
N GLN A 3 2.68 -42.50 24.77
CA GLN A 3 1.96 -41.58 23.90
C GLN A 3 2.99 -40.64 23.27
N VAL A 4 3.16 -40.79 21.97
CA VAL A 4 3.70 -39.75 21.10
C VAL A 4 2.50 -38.87 20.78
N ASN A 5 2.46 -37.66 21.32
CA ASN A 5 1.48 -36.62 21.03
C ASN A 5 2.12 -35.27 21.44
N ASP A 6 2.11 -34.20 20.67
CA ASP A 6 2.02 -34.04 19.22
C ASP A 6 2.53 -32.60 19.01
N GLY A 7 3.65 -32.40 18.32
CA GLY A 7 4.14 -31.04 18.02
C GLY A 7 3.20 -30.23 17.11
N ASN A 8 2.12 -30.88 16.66
CA ASN A 8 1.10 -30.39 15.75
C ASN A 8 -0.07 -29.72 16.49
N ASP A 9 -0.42 -30.18 17.70
CA ASP A 9 -1.58 -29.68 18.46
C ASP A 9 -1.39 -28.22 18.92
N ASP A 10 -0.17 -27.86 19.33
CA ASP A 10 0.16 -26.49 19.75
C ASP A 10 0.17 -25.51 18.56
N ALA A 11 0.62 -25.96 17.38
CA ALA A 11 0.64 -25.14 16.18
C ALA A 11 -0.79 -24.90 15.66
N GLU A 12 -1.63 -25.93 15.66
CA GLU A 12 -3.04 -25.83 15.28
C GLU A 12 -3.83 -24.95 16.26
N LEU A 13 -3.59 -25.10 17.56
CA LEU A 13 -4.19 -24.24 18.58
C LEU A 13 -3.77 -22.78 18.41
N ASN A 14 -2.47 -22.50 18.22
CA ASN A 14 -1.98 -21.13 17.99
C ASN A 14 -2.55 -20.52 16.71
N TYR A 15 -2.67 -21.31 15.64
CA TYR A 15 -3.30 -20.87 14.40
C TYR A 15 -4.76 -20.47 14.62
N ARG A 16 -5.54 -21.33 15.29
CA ARG A 16 -6.95 -21.05 15.63
C ARG A 16 -7.12 -19.81 16.49
N LEU A 17 -6.30 -19.65 17.53
CA LEU A 17 -6.33 -18.46 18.39
C LEU A 17 -5.97 -17.19 17.62
N GLY A 18 -5.04 -17.28 16.66
CA GLY A 18 -4.70 -16.18 15.76
C GLY A 18 -5.86 -15.77 14.86
N GLU A 19 -6.53 -16.74 14.22
CA GLU A 19 -7.72 -16.48 13.40
C GLU A 19 -8.87 -15.87 14.22
N GLU A 20 -9.12 -16.41 15.42
CA GLU A 20 -10.14 -15.85 16.33
C GLU A 20 -9.83 -14.40 16.72
N LEU A 21 -8.56 -14.06 16.97
CA LEU A 21 -8.14 -12.69 17.26
C LEU A 21 -8.33 -11.76 16.06
N ILE A 22 -7.94 -12.19 14.85
CA ILE A 22 -8.15 -11.41 13.62
C ILE A 22 -9.64 -11.16 13.37
N GLU A 23 -10.49 -12.16 13.58
CA GLU A 23 -11.95 -12.02 13.43
C GLU A 23 -12.54 -11.02 14.43
N ARG A 24 -12.02 -10.98 15.66
CA ARG A 24 -12.42 -9.96 16.64
C ARG A 24 -12.01 -8.57 16.19
N TRP A 25 -10.78 -8.41 15.70
CA TRP A 25 -10.31 -7.13 15.14
C TRP A 25 -11.14 -6.69 13.93
N ARG A 26 -11.50 -7.60 13.02
CA ARG A 26 -12.39 -7.31 11.87
C ARG A 26 -13.78 -6.81 12.30
N ARG A 27 -14.22 -7.16 13.52
CA ARG A 27 -15.48 -6.67 14.12
C ARG A 27 -15.29 -5.38 14.93
N GLY A 28 -14.07 -4.86 15.02
CA GLY A 28 -13.74 -3.66 15.78
C GLY A 28 -13.56 -3.90 17.29
N SER A 29 -13.47 -5.15 17.74
CA SER A 29 -13.20 -5.50 19.14
C SER A 29 -11.70 -5.65 19.38
N ASP A 30 -11.23 -5.38 20.61
CA ASP A 30 -9.85 -5.63 21.06
C ASP A 30 -8.77 -4.96 20.18
N LEU A 31 -9.11 -3.84 19.54
CA LEU A 31 -8.18 -3.14 18.64
C LEU A 31 -6.94 -2.60 19.36
N GLU A 32 -7.01 -2.39 20.68
CA GLU A 32 -5.90 -1.87 21.49
C GLU A 32 -4.60 -2.65 21.28
N PHE A 33 -4.66 -3.98 21.19
CA PHE A 33 -3.47 -4.80 20.93
C PHE A 33 -2.84 -4.53 19.57
N LEU A 34 -3.66 -4.35 18.54
CA LEU A 34 -3.16 -4.03 17.20
C LEU A 34 -2.63 -2.60 17.15
N VAL A 35 -3.29 -1.65 17.82
CA VAL A 35 -2.81 -0.27 17.97
C VAL A 35 -1.43 -0.24 18.64
N ASP A 36 -1.24 -1.02 19.72
CA ASP A 36 0.02 -1.11 20.44
C ASP A 36 1.15 -1.69 19.56
N LEU A 37 0.86 -2.72 18.76
CA LEU A 37 1.81 -3.25 17.78
C LEU A 37 2.20 -2.18 16.75
N LEU A 38 1.22 -1.49 16.16
CA LEU A 38 1.44 -0.46 15.14
C LEU A 38 2.27 0.72 15.65
N ARG A 39 2.13 1.07 16.93
CA ARG A 39 2.84 2.18 17.58
C ARG A 39 4.09 1.76 18.36
N SER A 40 4.42 0.48 18.37
CA SER A 40 5.57 -0.02 19.13
C SER A 40 6.87 0.67 18.70
N GLU A 41 7.77 0.93 19.64
CA GLU A 41 9.11 1.42 19.30
C GLU A 41 9.97 0.35 18.61
N LYS A 42 9.63 -0.94 18.79
CA LYS A 42 10.34 -2.07 18.19
C LYS A 42 9.89 -2.29 16.76
N SER A 43 10.83 -2.23 15.82
CA SER A 43 10.56 -2.45 14.40
C SER A 43 9.89 -3.79 14.10
N GLY A 44 10.27 -4.88 14.80
CA GLY A 44 9.66 -6.20 14.61
C GLY A 44 8.18 -6.23 15.00
N GLU A 45 7.80 -5.56 16.08
CA GLU A 45 6.42 -5.45 16.52
C GLU A 45 5.61 -4.56 15.57
N ARG A 46 6.17 -3.45 15.09
CA ARG A 46 5.52 -2.62 14.06
C ARG A 46 5.31 -3.35 12.74
N LEU A 47 6.28 -4.14 12.29
CA LEU A 47 6.13 -4.97 11.09
C LEU A 47 5.01 -6.01 11.25
N LEU A 48 4.91 -6.61 12.44
CA LEU A 48 3.84 -7.54 12.77
C LEU A 48 2.48 -6.82 12.80
N GLY A 49 2.41 -5.63 13.40
CA GLY A 49 1.20 -4.80 13.36
C GLY A 49 0.80 -4.42 11.93
N ALA A 50 1.76 -4.02 11.09
CA ALA A 50 1.52 -3.68 9.69
C ALA A 50 1.01 -4.89 8.87
N TYR A 51 1.53 -6.08 9.16
CA TYR A 51 1.02 -7.33 8.59
C TYR A 51 -0.45 -7.55 8.99
N TYR A 52 -0.77 -7.49 10.28
CA TYR A 52 -2.14 -7.69 10.75
C TYR A 52 -3.11 -6.60 10.31
N LEU A 53 -2.66 -5.35 10.14
CA LEU A 53 -3.46 -4.28 9.56
C LEU A 53 -3.93 -4.65 8.14
N GLY A 54 -3.07 -5.30 7.35
CA GLY A 54 -3.42 -5.81 6.02
C GLY A 54 -4.46 -6.94 6.06
N GLU A 55 -4.40 -7.80 7.08
CA GLU A 55 -5.34 -8.93 7.26
C GLU A 55 -6.72 -8.49 7.79
N VAL A 56 -6.74 -7.46 8.65
CA VAL A 56 -7.96 -6.92 9.26
C VAL A 56 -8.71 -6.00 8.30
N GLY A 57 -7.98 -5.20 7.52
CA GLY A 57 -8.54 -4.23 6.59
C GLY A 57 -8.97 -2.92 7.26
N GLY A 58 -9.83 -2.20 6.55
CA GLY A 58 -10.14 -0.79 6.80
C GLY A 58 -11.12 -0.51 7.93
N ILE A 59 -10.76 -0.86 9.17
CA ILE A 59 -11.59 -0.59 10.35
C ILE A 59 -11.36 0.85 10.84
N ASP A 60 -12.45 1.59 11.13
CA ASP A 60 -12.39 3.01 11.53
C ASP A 60 -11.53 3.26 12.77
N GLY A 61 -11.57 2.36 13.75
CA GLY A 61 -10.76 2.45 14.98
C GLY A 61 -9.25 2.39 14.74
N LEU A 62 -8.81 1.98 13.55
CA LEU A 62 -7.39 1.89 13.17
C LEU A 62 -6.93 3.07 12.30
N LYS A 63 -7.81 4.03 11.97
CA LYS A 63 -7.48 5.14 11.06
C LYS A 63 -6.28 5.96 11.53
N GLY A 64 -6.29 6.40 12.78
CA GLY A 64 -5.21 7.20 13.36
C GLY A 64 -3.85 6.48 13.30
N PRO A 65 -3.73 5.29 13.91
CA PRO A 65 -2.51 4.48 13.83
C PRO A 65 -2.07 4.15 12.41
N ALA A 66 -3.00 3.88 11.49
CA ALA A 66 -2.67 3.61 10.09
C ALA A 66 -2.06 4.84 9.40
N ILE A 67 -2.61 6.04 9.62
CA ILE A 67 -2.08 7.31 9.08
C ILE A 67 -0.63 7.54 9.55
N GLU A 68 -0.33 7.25 10.82
CA GLU A 68 1.03 7.40 11.37
C GLU A 68 2.06 6.56 10.61
N LEU A 69 1.65 5.43 10.03
CA LEU A 69 2.56 4.58 9.26
C LEU A 69 3.03 5.21 7.95
N ALA A 70 2.35 6.22 7.40
CA ALA A 70 2.75 6.88 6.15
C ALA A 70 4.16 7.51 6.24
N ASP A 71 4.56 7.90 7.44
CA ASP A 71 5.88 8.48 7.76
C ASP A 71 6.83 7.48 8.44
N ASP A 72 6.44 6.21 8.61
CA ASP A 72 7.31 5.20 9.25
C ASP A 72 8.59 4.98 8.43
N VAL A 73 9.69 4.70 9.12
CA VAL A 73 10.99 4.42 8.50
C VAL A 73 11.00 3.13 7.67
N LEU A 74 10.16 2.15 8.01
CA LEU A 74 10.04 0.86 7.34
C LEU A 74 9.05 0.95 6.17
N SER A 75 9.49 0.54 4.97
CA SER A 75 8.62 0.60 3.78
C SER A 75 7.40 -0.32 3.87
N SER A 76 7.50 -1.46 4.55
CA SER A 76 6.34 -2.33 4.79
C SER A 76 5.23 -1.65 5.59
N CYS A 77 5.58 -0.82 6.57
CA CYS A 77 4.60 -0.03 7.34
C CYS A 77 3.94 1.03 6.45
N ARG A 78 4.73 1.80 5.69
CA ARG A 78 4.19 2.79 4.74
C ARG A 78 3.30 2.16 3.68
N ARG A 79 3.64 0.95 3.22
CA ARG A 79 2.79 0.18 2.31
C ARG A 79 1.49 -0.26 2.97
N ALA A 80 1.54 -0.71 4.24
CA ALA A 80 0.34 -1.09 4.98
C ALA A 80 -0.63 0.08 5.17
N PHE A 81 -0.15 1.32 5.32
CA PHE A 81 -0.99 2.51 5.25
C PHE A 81 -1.78 2.59 3.94
N VAL A 82 -1.12 2.41 2.78
CA VAL A 82 -1.81 2.46 1.48
C VAL A 82 -2.84 1.33 1.35
N ASP A 83 -2.50 0.12 1.80
CA ASP A 83 -3.42 -1.02 1.81
C ASP A 83 -4.62 -0.78 2.75
N TYR A 84 -4.43 -0.10 3.89
CA TYR A 84 -5.50 0.35 4.78
C TYR A 84 -6.42 1.36 4.09
N VAL A 85 -5.87 2.39 3.45
CA VAL A 85 -6.66 3.40 2.73
C VAL A 85 -7.50 2.76 1.63
N ARG A 86 -6.91 1.82 0.87
CA ARG A 86 -7.64 1.08 -0.17
C ARG A 86 -8.78 0.25 0.41
N SER A 87 -8.58 -0.42 1.54
CA SER A 87 -9.57 -1.33 2.13
C SER A 87 -10.68 -0.61 2.90
N SER A 88 -10.38 0.54 3.51
CA SER A 88 -11.36 1.38 4.22
C SER A 88 -12.19 2.24 3.29
N GLY A 89 -11.64 2.61 2.12
CA GLY A 89 -12.25 3.59 1.23
C GLY A 89 -12.28 5.01 1.81
N CYS A 90 -11.58 5.27 2.92
CA CYS A 90 -11.54 6.59 3.52
C CYS A 90 -10.59 7.51 2.75
N TYR A 91 -10.97 8.78 2.63
CA TYR A 91 -10.15 9.81 1.99
C TYR A 91 -10.46 11.18 2.60
N ASP A 92 -9.42 11.85 3.07
CA ASP A 92 -9.44 13.22 3.59
C ASP A 92 -8.07 13.88 3.35
N GLY A 93 -7.90 15.13 3.76
CA GLY A 93 -6.66 15.88 3.53
C GLY A 93 -5.42 15.23 4.17
N THR A 94 -5.55 14.56 5.31
CA THR A 94 -4.43 13.88 5.98
C THR A 94 -4.03 12.61 5.22
N ILE A 95 -5.01 11.84 4.76
CA ILE A 95 -4.78 10.67 3.91
C ILE A 95 -4.18 11.09 2.56
N ALA A 96 -4.66 12.19 1.98
CA ALA A 96 -4.13 12.73 0.73
C ALA A 96 -2.63 13.07 0.85
N ASP A 97 -2.21 13.74 1.92
CA ASP A 97 -0.80 14.03 2.22
C ASP A 97 0.02 12.73 2.38
N GLY A 98 -0.50 11.77 3.15
CA GLY A 98 0.14 10.46 3.32
C GLY A 98 0.35 9.73 1.99
N LEU A 99 -0.66 9.70 1.12
CA LEU A 99 -0.58 9.07 -0.18
C LEU A 99 0.38 9.80 -1.12
N ALA A 100 0.42 11.14 -1.06
CA ALA A 100 1.39 11.93 -1.83
C ALA A 100 2.82 11.52 -1.45
N LYS A 101 3.12 11.46 -0.15
CA LYS A 101 4.41 10.94 0.36
C LYS A 101 4.72 9.55 -0.16
N CYS A 102 3.72 8.65 -0.21
CA CYS A 102 3.91 7.29 -0.69
C CYS A 102 4.15 7.20 -2.22
N LEU A 103 3.59 8.11 -3.03
CA LEU A 103 3.91 8.17 -4.47
C LEU A 103 5.31 8.75 -4.72
N LEU A 104 5.74 9.70 -3.88
CA LEU A 104 7.10 10.23 -3.85
C LEU A 104 8.11 9.29 -3.16
N ASP A 105 7.69 8.10 -2.70
CA ASP A 105 8.58 7.20 -1.95
C ASP A 105 9.71 6.67 -2.84
N ILE A 106 10.87 6.49 -2.21
CA ILE A 106 12.03 5.86 -2.84
C ILE A 106 11.81 4.36 -3.04
N ASP A 107 11.11 3.72 -2.10
CA ASP A 107 10.78 2.30 -2.15
C ASP A 107 9.74 2.04 -3.25
N LEU A 108 10.13 1.19 -4.20
CA LEU A 108 9.31 0.90 -5.38
C LEU A 108 8.02 0.16 -5.03
N TYR A 109 8.00 -0.65 -3.96
CA TYR A 109 6.78 -1.36 -3.55
C TYR A 109 5.75 -0.39 -2.97
N VAL A 110 6.18 0.59 -2.16
CA VAL A 110 5.29 1.64 -1.65
C VAL A 110 4.70 2.44 -2.81
N ARG A 111 5.56 2.86 -3.75
CA ARG A 111 5.16 3.63 -4.93
C ARG A 111 4.17 2.87 -5.82
N VAL A 112 4.48 1.62 -6.18
CA VAL A 112 3.58 0.77 -6.99
C VAL A 112 2.24 0.52 -6.28
N THR A 113 2.25 0.31 -4.97
CA THR A 113 1.02 0.10 -4.19
C THR A 113 0.15 1.35 -4.23
N THR A 114 0.76 2.53 -4.10
CA THR A 114 0.08 3.83 -4.22
C THR A 114 -0.49 4.06 -5.62
N MET A 115 0.28 3.72 -6.66
CA MET A 115 -0.21 3.81 -8.04
C MET A 115 -1.40 2.86 -8.27
N LYS A 116 -1.37 1.63 -7.73
CA LYS A 116 -2.51 0.70 -7.81
C LYS A 116 -3.76 1.25 -7.11
N TRP A 117 -3.60 1.89 -5.96
CA TRP A 117 -4.70 2.62 -5.30
C TRP A 117 -5.23 3.75 -6.20
N ALA A 118 -4.34 4.58 -6.74
CA ALA A 118 -4.70 5.73 -7.58
C ALA A 118 -5.39 5.32 -8.91
N ILE A 119 -5.10 4.14 -9.44
CA ILE A 119 -5.81 3.58 -10.61
C ILE A 119 -7.23 3.15 -10.25
N ALA A 120 -7.45 2.66 -9.02
CA ALA A 120 -8.72 2.08 -8.60
C ALA A 120 -9.71 3.07 -7.98
N THR A 121 -9.25 4.25 -7.52
CA THR A 121 -10.08 5.26 -6.88
C THR A 121 -10.98 6.03 -7.87
N SER A 122 -11.91 6.86 -7.38
CA SER A 122 -12.78 7.69 -8.22
C SER A 122 -12.00 8.76 -8.97
N ASP A 123 -12.57 9.29 -10.07
CA ASP A 123 -11.93 10.36 -10.84
C ASP A 123 -11.74 11.64 -10.00
N GLU A 124 -12.72 11.99 -9.15
CA GLU A 124 -12.64 13.19 -8.31
C GLU A 124 -11.50 13.10 -7.28
N ILE A 125 -11.37 11.94 -6.61
CA ILE A 125 -10.30 11.70 -5.64
C ILE A 125 -8.95 11.67 -6.34
N PHE A 126 -8.87 11.02 -7.51
CA PHE A 126 -7.64 10.97 -8.28
C PHE A 126 -7.18 12.36 -8.73
N GLU A 127 -8.10 13.21 -9.19
CA GLU A 127 -7.77 14.58 -9.60
C GLU A 127 -7.21 15.39 -8.43
N GLN A 128 -7.90 15.39 -7.28
CA GLN A 128 -7.42 16.05 -6.05
C GLN A 128 -6.02 15.58 -5.63
N PHE A 129 -5.81 14.26 -5.63
CA PHE A 129 -4.52 13.66 -5.33
C PHE A 129 -3.42 14.06 -6.34
N SER A 130 -3.75 14.10 -7.63
CA SER A 130 -2.79 14.46 -8.68
C SER A 130 -2.33 15.90 -8.58
N LEU A 131 -3.26 16.85 -8.33
CA LEU A 131 -2.94 18.25 -8.09
C LEU A 131 -2.03 18.45 -6.88
N LEU A 132 -2.29 17.70 -5.80
CA LEU A 132 -1.47 17.70 -4.59
C LEU A 132 -0.04 17.18 -4.88
N VAL A 133 0.10 16.13 -5.66
CA VAL A 133 1.44 15.62 -5.99
C VAL A 133 2.17 16.56 -6.95
N GLU A 134 1.48 17.14 -7.93
CA GLU A 134 2.06 18.07 -8.90
C GLU A 134 2.51 19.39 -8.28
N SER A 135 1.88 19.83 -7.18
CA SER A 135 2.36 20.98 -6.39
C SER A 135 3.69 20.69 -5.67
N GLY A 136 4.09 19.43 -5.57
CA GLY A 136 5.27 18.96 -4.82
C GLY A 136 4.98 18.63 -3.36
N ASP A 137 3.71 18.59 -2.94
CA ASP A 137 3.34 18.15 -1.60
C ASP A 137 3.69 16.66 -1.38
N GLY A 138 3.92 16.30 -0.12
CA GLY A 138 4.45 14.98 0.26
C GLY A 138 5.96 14.80 0.09
N GLY A 139 6.68 15.82 -0.37
CA GLY A 139 8.15 15.81 -0.40
C GLY A 139 8.76 15.63 0.99
N ARG A 140 9.64 14.63 1.17
CA ARG A 140 10.32 14.41 2.45
C ARG A 140 11.31 15.54 2.73
N LYS A 141 11.18 16.19 3.88
CA LYS A 141 12.21 17.09 4.39
C LYS A 141 13.43 16.26 4.81
N PRO A 142 14.61 16.51 4.22
CA PRO A 142 15.80 15.75 4.58
C PRO A 142 16.23 16.08 6.00
N ARG A 143 16.69 15.05 6.72
CA ARG A 143 17.15 15.15 8.12
C ARG A 143 18.33 16.12 8.28
N PHE A 144 19.17 16.23 7.26
CA PHE A 144 20.28 17.17 7.20
C PHE A 144 20.04 18.14 6.04
N PRO A 145 19.64 19.39 6.31
CA PRO A 145 19.32 20.33 5.26
C PRO A 145 20.60 20.76 4.52
N ASN A 146 20.71 20.35 3.27
CA ASN A 146 21.65 20.94 2.32
C ASN A 146 20.85 21.46 1.11
N PRO A 147 20.63 22.78 0.99
CA PRO A 147 19.75 23.35 -0.03
C PRO A 147 20.03 22.86 -1.44
N LEU A 148 21.31 22.75 -1.83
CA LEU A 148 21.70 22.31 -3.18
C LEU A 148 21.34 20.86 -3.47
N SER A 149 21.56 19.96 -2.50
CA SER A 149 21.17 18.54 -2.67
C SER A 149 19.67 18.34 -2.52
N ASN A 150 19.02 19.10 -1.63
CA ASN A 150 17.59 18.97 -1.36
C ASN A 150 16.78 19.36 -2.59
N ASP A 151 17.11 20.47 -3.23
CA ASP A 151 16.42 20.92 -4.44
C ASP A 151 16.63 19.95 -5.61
N PHE A 152 17.82 19.33 -5.69
CA PHE A 152 18.08 18.28 -6.66
C PHE A 152 17.21 17.05 -6.42
N TRP A 153 17.23 16.50 -5.18
CA TRP A 153 16.46 15.31 -4.84
C TRP A 153 14.95 15.54 -4.92
N ASN A 154 14.45 16.67 -4.43
CA ASN A 154 13.04 17.02 -4.50
C ASN A 154 12.56 17.12 -5.95
N ARG A 155 13.32 17.77 -6.84
CA ARG A 155 12.99 17.84 -8.27
C ARG A 155 13.04 16.47 -8.93
N SER A 156 14.03 15.64 -8.59
CA SER A 156 14.16 14.29 -9.13
C SER A 156 12.97 13.40 -8.72
N THR A 157 12.63 13.41 -7.42
CA THR A 157 11.50 12.67 -6.88
C THR A 157 10.17 13.15 -7.45
N LEU A 158 9.98 14.47 -7.57
CA LEU A 158 8.78 15.04 -8.18
C LEU A 158 8.67 14.66 -9.66
N LYS A 159 9.74 14.78 -10.46
CA LYS A 159 9.74 14.33 -11.87
C LYS A 159 9.34 12.85 -11.97
N ARG A 160 9.84 12.01 -11.08
CA ARG A 160 9.47 10.59 -10.99
C ARG A 160 8.00 10.41 -10.60
N ALA A 161 7.48 11.16 -9.63
CA ALA A 161 6.08 11.10 -9.22
C ALA A 161 5.13 11.55 -10.35
N THR A 162 5.45 12.64 -11.07
CA THR A 162 4.69 13.13 -12.23
C THR A 162 4.62 12.08 -13.34
N ARG A 163 5.74 11.41 -13.68
CA ARG A 163 5.70 10.27 -14.63
C ARG A 163 4.79 9.15 -14.12
N GLY A 164 4.81 8.88 -12.81
CA GLY A 164 3.89 7.94 -12.18
C GLY A 164 2.42 8.34 -12.38
N LEU A 165 2.07 9.62 -12.22
CA LEU A 165 0.72 10.14 -12.49
C LEU A 165 0.33 9.96 -13.94
N ASP A 166 1.23 10.22 -14.89
CA ASP A 166 0.93 10.05 -16.32
C ASP A 166 0.68 8.59 -16.69
N ILE A 167 1.44 7.66 -16.10
CA ILE A 167 1.20 6.21 -16.22
C ILE A 167 -0.17 5.85 -15.62
N ILE A 168 -0.51 6.38 -14.44
CA ILE A 168 -1.82 6.15 -13.81
C ILE A 168 -2.94 6.67 -14.73
N ARG A 169 -2.85 7.90 -15.24
CA ARG A 169 -3.85 8.50 -16.15
C ARG A 169 -4.09 7.61 -17.37
N ARG A 170 -3.03 7.12 -17.99
CA ARG A 170 -3.10 6.23 -19.16
C ARG A 170 -3.74 4.88 -18.84
N LEU A 171 -3.37 4.28 -17.70
CA LEU A 171 -3.98 3.02 -17.24
C LEU A 171 -5.47 3.21 -16.89
N ARG A 172 -5.85 4.33 -16.28
CA ARG A 172 -7.26 4.69 -16.01
C ARG A 172 -8.05 4.88 -17.31
N ALA A 173 -7.42 5.43 -18.34
CA ALA A 173 -7.98 5.55 -19.68
C ALA A 173 -8.01 4.21 -20.47
N GLY A 174 -7.53 3.11 -19.89
CA GLY A 174 -7.58 1.78 -20.49
C GLY A 174 -6.45 1.46 -21.47
N GLN A 175 -5.38 2.25 -21.51
CA GLN A 175 -4.20 1.91 -22.30
C GLN A 175 -3.49 0.68 -21.74
N LYS A 176 -2.92 -0.15 -22.62
CA LYS A 176 -2.20 -1.36 -22.21
C LYS A 176 -0.80 -1.01 -21.70
N ILE A 177 -0.32 -1.75 -20.70
CA ILE A 177 1.00 -1.48 -20.11
C ILE A 177 2.16 -1.62 -21.12
N LYS A 178 1.98 -2.47 -22.14
CA LYS A 178 2.96 -2.65 -23.22
C LYS A 178 3.12 -1.37 -24.05
N GLU A 179 2.02 -0.70 -24.37
CA GLU A 179 2.02 0.58 -25.11
C GLU A 179 2.62 1.69 -24.23
N ILE A 180 2.25 1.74 -22.95
CA ILE A 180 2.79 2.71 -22.00
C ILE A 180 4.32 2.56 -21.86
N ARG A 181 4.84 1.33 -21.85
CA ARG A 181 6.28 1.06 -21.72
C ARG A 181 7.11 1.73 -22.81
N GLU A 182 6.58 1.85 -24.02
CA GLU A 182 7.29 2.46 -25.15
C GLU A 182 7.47 3.97 -24.96
N ASP A 183 6.53 4.62 -24.27
CA ASP A 183 6.53 6.07 -24.05
C ASP A 183 7.33 6.51 -22.80
N PHE A 184 7.61 5.60 -21.86
CA PHE A 184 8.26 5.92 -20.58
C PHE A 184 9.55 5.13 -20.34
N LEU A 185 10.54 5.30 -21.23
CA LEU A 185 11.84 4.63 -21.13
C LEU A 185 12.64 4.99 -19.86
N GLU A 186 12.37 6.15 -19.24
CA GLU A 186 13.00 6.57 -17.98
C GLU A 186 12.38 5.94 -16.72
N GLU A 187 11.26 5.22 -16.84
CA GLU A 187 10.59 4.64 -15.68
C GLU A 187 11.24 3.32 -15.24
N ASP A 188 11.18 3.05 -13.93
CA ASP A 188 11.72 1.83 -13.35
C ASP A 188 11.01 0.60 -13.95
N SER A 189 11.77 -0.32 -14.57
CA SER A 189 11.20 -1.54 -15.18
C SER A 189 10.35 -2.35 -14.20
N PHE A 190 10.78 -2.39 -12.93
CA PHE A 190 10.06 -3.01 -11.82
C PHE A 190 8.62 -2.50 -11.67
N VAL A 191 8.37 -1.21 -11.87
CA VAL A 191 7.03 -0.60 -11.79
C VAL A 191 6.16 -1.14 -12.92
N LEU A 192 6.67 -1.10 -14.15
CA LEU A 192 5.94 -1.56 -15.33
C LEU A 192 5.71 -3.08 -15.32
N ASP A 193 6.70 -3.86 -14.87
CA ASP A 193 6.58 -5.31 -14.71
C ASP A 193 5.52 -5.68 -13.67
N ASN A 194 5.42 -4.91 -12.58
CA ASN A 194 4.37 -5.10 -11.58
C ASN A 194 2.96 -4.90 -12.16
N PHE A 195 2.78 -3.92 -13.04
CA PHE A 195 1.50 -3.69 -13.70
C PHE A 195 1.19 -4.74 -14.76
N LEU A 196 2.17 -5.17 -15.53
CA LEU A 196 2.02 -6.28 -16.48
C LEU A 196 1.62 -7.58 -15.79
N PHE A 197 2.25 -7.90 -14.65
CA PHE A 197 1.88 -9.06 -13.86
C PHE A 197 0.45 -8.93 -13.29
N TRP A 198 0.07 -7.74 -12.83
CA TRP A 198 -1.27 -7.47 -12.30
C TRP A 198 -2.35 -7.59 -13.37
N GLU A 199 -2.14 -7.04 -14.57
CA GLU A 199 -3.04 -7.18 -15.73
C GLU A 199 -3.22 -8.66 -16.09
N THR A 200 -2.11 -9.39 -16.25
CA THR A 200 -2.12 -10.83 -16.57
C THR A 200 -2.86 -11.65 -15.50
N ARG A 201 -2.70 -11.30 -14.21
CA ARG A 201 -3.44 -11.95 -13.13
C ARG A 201 -4.94 -11.69 -13.24
N ARG A 202 -5.34 -10.44 -13.48
CA ARG A 202 -6.75 -10.06 -13.63
C ARG A 202 -7.41 -10.77 -14.82
N GLU A 203 -6.71 -10.87 -15.95
CA GLU A 203 -7.17 -11.61 -17.12
C GLU A 203 -7.42 -13.09 -16.81
N ARG A 204 -6.44 -13.76 -16.17
CA ARG A 204 -6.58 -15.15 -15.73
C ARG A 204 -7.75 -15.35 -14.76
N ASP A 205 -7.90 -14.46 -13.78
CA ASP A 205 -9.00 -14.54 -12.80
C ASP A 205 -10.38 -14.38 -13.48
N LEU A 206 -10.48 -13.49 -14.48
CA LEU A 206 -11.71 -13.31 -15.27
C LEU A 206 -12.02 -14.54 -16.12
N GLU A 207 -11.01 -15.15 -16.75
CA GLU A 207 -11.15 -16.38 -17.51
C GLU A 207 -11.64 -17.52 -16.61
N TRP A 208 -11.01 -17.72 -15.46
CA TRP A 208 -11.41 -18.74 -14.48
C TRP A 208 -12.86 -18.58 -13.99
N ARG A 209 -13.31 -17.34 -13.77
CA ARG A 209 -14.70 -17.06 -13.38
C ARG A 209 -15.70 -17.40 -14.49
N LYS A 210 -15.36 -17.12 -15.76
CA LYS A 210 -16.19 -17.51 -16.91
C LYS A 210 -16.32 -19.03 -17.01
N THR A 211 -15.23 -19.77 -16.80
CA THR A 211 -15.23 -21.23 -16.84
C THR A 211 -16.04 -21.83 -15.69
N LYS A 212 -15.99 -21.25 -14.49
CA LYS A 212 -16.82 -21.67 -13.34
C LYS A 212 -18.31 -21.36 -13.48
N ALA A 213 -18.67 -20.27 -14.15
CA ALA A 213 -20.07 -19.86 -14.35
C ALA A 213 -20.75 -20.55 -15.55
N GLY A 214 -19.98 -21.23 -16.41
CA GLY A 214 -20.47 -22.05 -17.54
C GLY A 214 -20.67 -23.53 -17.20
N HIS A 215 -20.68 -23.89 -15.93
CA HIS A 215 -21.04 -25.21 -15.38
C HIS A 215 -22.17 -25.02 -14.36
#